data_AF-F8LBM0-F1
#
_entry.id   AF-F8LBM0-F1
#
_cell.length_a   1.000
_cell.length_b   1.000
_cell.length_c   1.000
_cell.angle_alpha   90.00
_cell.angle_beta   90.00
_cell.angle_gamma   90.00
#
_symmetry.space_group_name_H-M   'P 1'
#
loop_
_entity.id
_entity.type
_entity.pdbx_description
1 polymer ?
#
loop_
_entity_poly.entity_id
_entity_poly.type
_entity_poly.pdbx_seq_one_letter_code
_entity_poly.pdbx_strand_id
1 'polypeptide(L)'
;MRLRIPNTTFENISDLNATVVKDYKDFEVAIIELDEQWSYVGNKKNQQWLWLAFHSASRQVLAMHVGKRDKRAAEALLAKLPEDLKKNLLLL
;
A
#
# COMPACT_ATOMS: atom_id res chain seq x y z
N MET A 1 16.50 16.08 11.66
CA MET A 1 16.95 14.72 12.05
C MET A 1 16.91 13.83 10.82
N ARG A 2 18.07 13.37 10.32
CA ARG A 2 18.17 12.61 9.06
C ARG A 2 18.49 11.17 9.44
N LEU A 3 17.50 10.28 9.39
CA LEU A 3 17.73 8.85 9.59
C LEU A 3 18.30 8.29 8.28
N ARG A 4 19.57 7.91 8.30
CA ARG A 4 20.19 7.09 7.25
C ARG A 4 19.71 5.67 7.50
N ILE A 5 18.72 5.21 6.74
CA ILE A 5 18.31 3.81 6.77
C ILE A 5 19.39 3.04 5.98
N PRO A 6 20.16 2.13 6.59
CA PRO A 6 21.06 1.25 5.85
C PRO A 6 20.24 0.41 4.87
N ASN A 7 20.88 -0.16 3.84
CA ASN A 7 20.27 -1.18 2.99
C ASN A 7 19.99 -2.44 3.83
N THR A 8 18.98 -2.39 4.68
CA THR A 8 18.53 -3.50 5.48
C THR A 8 17.40 -4.13 4.69
N THR A 9 17.70 -5.25 4.03
CA THR A 9 16.70 -6.18 3.55
C THR A 9 15.75 -6.44 4.72
N PHE A 10 14.45 -6.14 4.54
CA PHE A 10 13.42 -6.34 5.57
C PHE A 10 13.17 -7.86 5.73
N GLU A 11 14.11 -8.57 6.34
CA GLU A 11 14.01 -10.03 6.50
C GLU A 11 13.30 -10.44 7.80
N ASN A 12 13.06 -9.52 8.73
CA ASN A 12 12.44 -9.85 10.00
C ASN A 12 11.19 -8.99 10.29
N ILE A 13 10.02 -9.60 10.09
CA ILE A 13 8.71 -8.96 10.30
C ILE A 13 8.39 -8.80 11.80
N SER A 14 9.12 -9.48 12.70
CA SER A 14 8.81 -9.45 14.14
C SER A 14 9.06 -8.08 14.80
N ASP A 15 9.89 -7.23 14.21
CA ASP A 15 10.17 -5.87 14.71
C ASP A 15 9.06 -4.86 14.36
N LEU A 16 8.08 -5.23 13.54
CA LEU A 16 7.03 -4.31 13.06
C LEU A 16 5.79 -4.24 13.98
N ASN A 17 5.81 -4.93 15.12
CA ASN A 17 4.65 -5.02 16.03
C ASN A 17 3.35 -5.36 15.28
N ALA A 18 3.47 -6.15 14.21
CA ALA A 18 2.42 -6.47 13.27
C ALA A 18 2.27 -7.99 13.19
N THR A 19 1.07 -8.49 13.48
CA THR A 19 0.76 -9.90 13.28
C THR A 19 0.42 -10.13 11.82
N VAL A 20 1.24 -10.90 11.10
CA VAL A 20 0.90 -11.33 9.75
C VAL A 20 -0.18 -12.40 9.86
N VAL A 21 -1.41 -12.04 9.50
CA VAL A 21 -2.49 -13.00 9.29
C VAL A 21 -2.14 -13.78 8.01
N LYS A 22 -1.73 -15.04 8.16
CA LYS A 22 -1.28 -15.91 7.06
C LYS A 22 -2.40 -16.66 6.35
N ASP A 23 -3.62 -16.59 6.86
CA ASP A 23 -4.77 -17.23 6.24
C ASP A 23 -5.42 -16.30 5.22
N TYR A 24 -4.92 -16.37 3.98
CA TYR A 24 -5.46 -15.69 2.82
C TYR A 24 -6.72 -16.36 2.25
N LYS A 25 -7.18 -17.47 2.85
CA LYS A 25 -8.28 -18.29 2.32
C LYS A 25 -9.66 -17.68 2.51
N ASP A 26 -9.81 -16.74 3.44
CA ASP A 26 -11.09 -16.15 3.81
C ASP A 26 -11.13 -14.63 3.54
N PHE A 27 -10.48 -14.14 2.48
CA PHE A 27 -10.85 -12.83 1.90
C PHE A 27 -12.16 -12.98 1.12
N GLU A 28 -13.19 -13.41 1.82
CA GLU A 28 -14.58 -13.48 1.40
C GLU A 28 -14.99 -12.09 0.92
N VAL A 29 -15.12 -11.93 -0.41
CA VAL A 29 -15.45 -10.67 -1.11
C VAL A 29 -14.77 -9.45 -0.45
N ALA A 30 -13.44 -9.41 -0.50
CA ALA A 30 -12.68 -8.30 0.05
C ALA A 30 -13.17 -6.96 -0.54
N ILE A 31 -13.81 -6.12 0.28
CA ILE A 31 -14.02 -4.72 -0.06
C ILE A 31 -12.64 -4.06 0.03
N ILE A 32 -12.02 -3.85 -1.13
CA ILE A 32 -10.75 -3.14 -1.25
C ILE A 32 -11.07 -1.65 -1.29
N GLU A 33 -10.53 -0.90 -0.33
CA GLU A 33 -10.57 0.55 -0.35
C GLU A 33 -9.28 1.09 -0.97
N LEU A 34 -9.43 2.09 -1.83
CA LEU A 34 -8.33 2.88 -2.40
C LEU A 34 -8.32 4.25 -1.73
N ASP A 35 -7.16 4.70 -1.27
CA ASP A 35 -6.99 6.03 -0.71
C ASP A 35 -5.74 6.72 -1.27
N GLU A 36 -5.79 8.04 -1.22
CA GLU A 36 -4.74 8.93 -1.72
C GLU A 36 -4.42 9.98 -0.65
N GLN A 37 -3.19 9.97 -0.16
CA GLN A 37 -2.71 11.00 0.77
C GLN A 37 -1.50 11.71 0.19
N TRP A 38 -1.25 12.93 0.65
CA TRP A 38 -0.06 13.68 0.26
C TRP A 38 0.60 14.33 1.46
N SER A 39 1.92 14.43 1.38
CA SER A 39 2.74 15.13 2.37
C SER A 39 4.02 15.67 1.72
N TYR A 40 4.85 16.33 2.51
CA TYR A 40 6.17 16.81 2.09
C TYR A 40 7.26 15.94 2.72
N VAL A 41 8.18 15.44 1.90
CA VAL A 41 9.30 14.62 2.39
C VAL A 41 10.56 15.47 2.49
N GLY A 42 10.97 15.76 3.72
CA GLY A 42 12.16 16.55 4.04
C GLY A 42 11.98 18.07 3.89
N ASN A 43 11.34 18.55 2.82
CA ASN A 43 11.01 19.97 2.63
C ASN A 43 9.75 20.19 1.77
N LYS A 44 9.17 21.40 1.84
CA LYS A 44 7.92 21.77 1.13
C LYS A 44 8.01 21.77 -0.41
N LYS A 45 9.21 21.73 -0.99
CA LYS A 45 9.38 21.62 -2.45
C LYS A 45 9.28 20.16 -2.93
N ASN A 46 9.35 19.20 -2.02
CA ASN A 46 9.28 17.76 -2.33
C ASN A 46 7.94 17.18 -1.85
N GLN A 47 6.86 17.58 -2.51
CA GLN A 47 5.54 16.98 -2.29
C GLN A 47 5.52 15.57 -2.87
N GLN A 48 5.04 14.62 -2.08
CA GLN A 48 4.86 13.22 -2.47
C GLN A 48 3.42 12.80 -2.23
N TRP A 49 2.92 11.99 -3.15
CA TRP A 49 1.59 11.40 -3.10
C TRP A 49 1.74 9.91 -2.81
N LEU A 50 1.02 9.46 -1.81
CA LEU A 50 0.96 8.09 -1.35
C LEU A 50 -0.38 7.52 -1.77
N TRP A 51 -0.33 6.49 -2.60
CA TRP A 51 -1.46 5.70 -3.03
C TRP A 51 -1.49 4.41 -2.23
N LEU A 52 -2.64 4.08 -1.65
CA LEU A 52 -2.83 2.89 -0.83
C LEU A 52 -4.03 2.08 -1.35
N ALA A 53 -3.85 0.76 -1.38
CA ALA A 53 -4.95 -0.19 -1.46
C ALA A 53 -4.92 -1.03 -0.19
N PHE A 54 -6.03 -1.12 0.52
CA PHE A 54 -6.11 -1.88 1.76
C PHE A 54 -7.45 -2.58 1.92
N HIS A 55 -7.47 -3.65 2.70
CA HIS A 55 -8.70 -4.34 3.06
C HIS A 55 -9.49 -3.50 4.06
N SER A 56 -10.73 -3.13 3.73
CA SER A 56 -11.54 -2.20 4.53
C SER A 56 -11.72 -2.61 6.00
N ALA A 57 -11.96 -3.90 6.26
CA ALA A 57 -12.23 -4.39 7.61
C ALA A 57 -10.96 -4.49 8.47
N SER A 58 -9.93 -5.16 7.95
CA SER A 58 -8.67 -5.36 8.69
C SER A 58 -7.72 -4.17 8.67
N ARG A 59 -7.94 -3.22 7.74
CA ARG A 59 -7.02 -2.12 7.39
C ARG A 59 -5.61 -2.60 6.97
N GLN A 60 -5.45 -3.88 6.63
CA GLN A 60 -4.21 -4.41 6.09
C GLN A 60 -3.91 -3.80 4.72
N VAL A 61 -2.72 -3.23 4.57
CA VAL A 61 -2.24 -2.70 3.30
C VAL A 61 -1.95 -3.86 2.35
N LEU A 62 -2.63 -3.85 1.21
CA LEU A 62 -2.53 -4.85 0.14
C LEU A 62 -1.56 -4.41 -0.95
N ALA A 63 -1.50 -3.11 -1.24
CA ALA A 63 -0.52 -2.51 -2.15
C ALA A 63 -0.28 -1.03 -1.82
N MET A 64 0.87 -0.52 -2.25
CA MET A 64 1.25 0.88 -2.09
C MET A 64 2.04 1.40 -3.30
N HIS A 65 1.81 2.66 -3.67
CA HIS A 65 2.61 3.35 -4.68
C HIS A 65 2.89 4.80 -4.26
N VAL A 66 4.12 5.26 -4.50
CA VAL A 66 4.48 6.68 -4.33
C VAL A 66 4.69 7.25 -5.72
N GLY A 67 3.86 8.21 -6.10
CA GLY A 67 3.81 8.77 -7.44
C GLY A 67 2.73 9.84 -7.52
N LYS A 68 2.80 10.73 -8.51
CA LYS A 68 1.90 11.88 -8.66
C LYS A 68 0.41 11.51 -8.55
N ARG A 69 -0.46 12.48 -8.26
CA ARG A 69 -1.91 12.30 -8.33
C ARG A 69 -2.43 12.20 -9.77
N ASP A 70 -2.05 11.14 -10.47
CA ASP A 70 -2.44 10.88 -11.84
C ASP A 70 -2.84 9.42 -12.08
N LYS A 71 -3.47 9.18 -13.22
CA LYS A 71 -3.94 7.85 -13.63
C LYS A 71 -2.80 6.83 -13.69
N ARG A 72 -1.58 7.25 -14.05
CA ARG A 72 -0.44 6.33 -14.19
C ARG A 72 -0.02 5.79 -12.84
N ALA A 73 -0.05 6.63 -11.80
CA ALA A 73 0.23 6.19 -10.43
C ALA A 73 -0.86 5.24 -9.91
N ALA A 74 -2.13 5.49 -10.23
CA ALA A 74 -3.24 4.57 -9.92
C ALA A 74 -3.07 3.20 -10.63
N GLU A 75 -2.76 3.19 -11.93
CA GLU A 75 -2.47 1.97 -12.68
C GLU A 75 -1.26 1.21 -12.09
N ALA A 76 -0.23 1.94 -11.67
CA ALA A 76 0.94 1.36 -11.01
C ALA A 76 0.64 0.82 -9.60
N LEU A 77 -0.36 1.35 -8.89
CA LEU A 77 -0.88 0.76 -7.66
C LEU A 77 -1.60 -0.56 -7.97
N LEU A 78 -2.53 -0.55 -8.93
CA LEU A 78 -3.32 -1.73 -9.30
C LEU A 78 -2.44 -2.88 -9.79
N ALA A 79 -1.38 -2.57 -10.55
CA ALA A 79 -0.43 -3.57 -11.02
C ALA A 79 0.28 -4.33 -9.87
N LYS A 80 0.44 -3.69 -8.70
CA LYS A 80 1.11 -4.26 -7.52
C LYS A 80 0.20 -5.11 -6.64
N LEU A 81 -1.12 -5.08 -6.85
CA LEU A 81 -2.02 -5.94 -6.09
C LEU A 81 -1.76 -7.42 -6.43
N PRO A 82 -1.98 -8.34 -5.49
CA PRO A 82 -2.02 -9.76 -5.78
C PRO A 82 -3.04 -10.09 -6.89
N GLU A 83 -2.69 -11.00 -7.81
CA GLU A 83 -3.53 -11.34 -8.97
C GLU A 83 -4.95 -11.79 -8.58
N ASP A 84 -5.08 -12.53 -7.49
CA ASP A 84 -6.37 -13.01 -7.01
C ASP A 84 -7.30 -11.87 -6.55
N LEU A 85 -6.73 -10.73 -6.17
CA LEU A 85 -7.47 -9.54 -5.74
C LEU A 85 -7.81 -8.60 -6.91
N LYS A 86 -7.06 -8.65 -8.02
CA LYS A 86 -7.33 -7.83 -9.22
C LYS A 86 -8.69 -8.14 -9.85
N LYS A 87 -9.18 -9.38 -9.71
CA LYS A 87 -10.45 -9.85 -10.28
C LYS A 87 -11.68 -9.23 -9.61
N ASN A 88 -11.56 -8.84 -8.34
CA ASN A 88 -12.64 -8.29 -7.53
C ASN A 88 -12.72 -6.75 -7.58
N LEU A 89 -11.81 -6.10 -8.31
CA LEU A 89 -11.76 -4.65 -8.50
C LEU A 89 -12.76 -4.11 -9.54
N LEU A 90 -13.76 -4.90 -9.94
CA LEU A 90 -14.69 -4.58 -11.03
C LEU A 90 -15.87 -3.68 -10.63
N LEU A 91 -15.82 -3.00 -9.48
CA LEU A 91 -16.90 -2.11 -9.06
C LEU A 91 -16.36 -0.77 -8.54
N LEU A 92 -16.01 0.10 -9.49
CA LEU A 92 -16.12 1.56 -9.36
C LEU A 92 -16.63 2.14 -10.69
#